data_AF-A0A2Z7CL55-F1
#
_entry.id   AF-A0A2Z7CL55-F1
#
_cell.length_a   1.000
_cell.length_b   1.000
_cell.length_c   1.000
_cell.angle_alpha   90.00
_cell.angle_beta   90.00
_cell.angle_gamma   90.00
#
_symmetry.space_group_name_H-M   'P 1'
#
loop_
_entity.id
_entity.type
_entity.pdbx_description
1 polymer ?
#
loop_
_entity_poly.entity_id
_entity_poly.type
_entity_poly.pdbx_seq_one_letter_code
_entity_poly.pdbx_strand_id
1 'polypeptide(L)' 'MKEKRPGIFWSSCATHTINLMLESIGKLPKFKKVIDQAKSFTIFIYAHHKTLSLMRSFTKKRDIIRPGVTRFASTFLTL' A
#
# COMPACT_ATOMS: atom_id res chain seq x y z
N MET A 1 10.18 -25.60 -0.99
CA MET A 1 9.27 -25.49 -2.15
C MET A 1 9.66 -26.62 -3.10
N LYS A 2 8.80 -27.62 -3.35
CA LYS A 2 9.12 -28.71 -4.29
C LYS A 2 9.08 -28.16 -5.70
N GLU A 3 10.18 -28.26 -6.44
CA GLU A 3 10.27 -27.79 -7.83
C GLU A 3 9.43 -28.68 -8.73
N LYS A 4 8.32 -28.13 -9.26
CA LYS A 4 7.37 -28.87 -10.09
C LYS A 4 7.92 -29.15 -11.51
N ARG A 5 9.00 -28.48 -11.91
CA ARG A 5 9.66 -28.57 -13.22
C ARG A 5 11.17 -28.27 -13.10
N PRO A 6 12.04 -29.29 -12.95
CA PRO A 6 13.47 -29.10 -12.65
C PRO A 6 14.31 -28.55 -13.82
N GLY A 7 13.76 -28.48 -15.04
CA GLY A 7 14.45 -27.94 -16.23
C GLY A 7 14.16 -26.46 -16.53
N ILE A 8 13.36 -25.78 -15.70
CA ILE A 8 13.01 -24.36 -15.90
C ILE A 8 13.49 -23.57 -14.70
N PHE A 9 14.34 -22.58 -14.94
CA PHE A 9 14.72 -21.60 -13.92
C PHE A 9 13.57 -20.61 -13.69
N TRP A 10 12.99 -20.61 -12.49
CA TRP A 10 11.98 -19.64 -12.08
C TRP A 10 12.58 -18.64 -11.10
N SER A 11 12.60 -17.36 -11.48
CA SER A 11 12.86 -16.27 -10.55
C SER A 11 11.55 -15.73 -9.99
N SER A 12 11.52 -15.37 -8.71
CA SER A 12 10.39 -14.63 -8.14
C SER A 12 10.19 -13.31 -8.88
N CYS A 13 8.94 -12.93 -9.16
CA CYS A 13 8.63 -11.62 -9.72
C CYS A 13 9.15 -10.50 -8.80
N ALA A 14 9.98 -9.59 -9.34
CA ALA A 14 10.57 -8.50 -8.57
C ALA A 14 9.52 -7.64 -7.84
N THR A 15 8.41 -7.33 -8.52
CA THR A 15 7.27 -6.60 -7.93
C THR A 15 6.66 -7.36 -6.76
N HIS A 16 6.54 -8.68 -6.87
CA HIS A 16 6.01 -9.52 -5.79
C HIS A 16 6.95 -9.55 -4.59
N THR A 17 8.26 -9.66 -4.83
CA THR A 17 9.29 -9.63 -3.79
C THR A 17 9.30 -8.28 -3.06
N ILE A 18 9.23 -7.16 -3.79
CA ILE A 18 9.13 -5.82 -3.19
C ILE A 18 7.88 -5.71 -2.32
N ASN A 19 6.74 -6.21 -2.79
CA ASN A 19 5.50 -6.19 -2.04
C ASN A 19 5.60 -6.93 -0.69
N LEU A 20 6.25 -8.10 -0.69
CA LEU A 20 6.47 -8.89 0.53
C LEU A 20 7.44 -8.22 1.50
N MET A 21 8.47 -7.53 0.99
CA MET A 21 9.39 -6.74 1.83
C MET A 21 8.65 -5.60 2.53
N LEU A 22 7.83 -4.86 1.78
CA LEU A 22 7.01 -3.76 2.29
C LEU A 22 6.00 -4.24 3.33
N GLU A 23 5.31 -5.36 3.08
CA GLU A 23 4.41 -5.97 4.06
C GLU A 23 5.15 -6.34 5.36
N SER A 24 6.36 -6.90 5.25
CA SER A 24 7.18 -7.27 6.40
C SER A 24 7.60 -6.06 7.23
N ILE A 25 7.98 -4.95 6.57
CA ILE A 25 8.30 -3.67 7.23
C ILE A 25 7.06 -3.11 7.95
N GLY A 26 5.89 -3.18 7.31
CA GLY A 26 4.64 -2.68 7.90
C GLY A 26 4.19 -3.45 9.16
N LYS A 27 4.63 -4.70 9.31
CA LYS A 27 4.36 -5.54 10.50
C LYS A 27 5.27 -5.22 11.70
N LEU A 28 6.36 -4.47 11.50
CA LEU A 28 7.24 -4.07 12.59
C LEU A 28 6.48 -3.21 13.60
N PRO A 29 6.65 -3.45 14.92
CA PRO A 29 5.86 -2.78 15.96
C PRO A 29 6.01 -1.25 15.94
N LYS A 30 7.18 -0.76 15.51
CA LYS A 30 7.48 0.67 15.33
C LYS A 30 6.56 1.35 14.30
N PHE A 31 6.23 0.65 13.21
CA PHE A 31 5.45 1.21 12.09
C PHE A 31 3.98 0.80 12.12
N LYS A 32 3.65 -0.33 12.75
CA LYS A 32 2.29 -0.87 12.82
C LYS A 32 1.27 0.16 13.31
N LYS A 33 1.54 0.84 14.43
CA LYS A 33 0.63 1.84 15.01
C LYS A 33 0.37 3.01 14.05
N VAL A 34 1.42 3.53 13.42
CA VAL A 34 1.34 4.67 12.49
C VAL A 34 0.59 4.28 11.23
N ILE A 35 0.86 3.09 10.69
CA ILE A 35 0.18 2.56 9.50
C ILE A 35 -1.31 2.34 9.77
N ASP A 36 -1.66 1.79 10.93
CA ASP A 36 -3.07 1.57 11.31
C ASP A 36 -3.81 2.90 11.47
N GLN A 37 -3.19 3.90 12.10
CA GLN A 37 -3.76 5.26 12.18
C GLN A 37 -3.92 5.91 10.81
N ALA A 38 -2.94 5.79 9.92
CA ALA A 38 -3.00 6.31 8.56
C ALA A 38 -4.11 5.63 7.73
N LYS A 39 -4.32 4.32 7.90
CA LYS A 39 -5.44 3.58 7.29
C LYS A 39 -6.79 4.11 7.78
N SER A 40 -6.97 4.27 9.09
CA SER A 40 -8.22 4.81 9.64
C SER A 40 -8.50 6.23 9.14
N PHE A 41 -7.47 7.08 9.10
CA PHE A 41 -7.59 8.45 8.61
C PHE A 41 -7.95 8.52 7.12
N THR A 42 -7.30 7.71 6.28
CA THR A 42 -7.61 7.66 4.85
C THR A 42 -9.01 7.14 4.60
N ILE A 43 -9.46 6.09 5.30
CA ILE A 43 -10.85 5.60 5.23
C ILE A 43 -11.83 6.73 5.57
N PHE A 44 -11.57 7.48 6.65
CA PHE A 44 -12.42 8.61 7.05
C PHE A 44 -12.50 9.69 5.97
N ILE A 45 -11.36 10.10 5.39
CA ILE A 45 -11.35 11.14 4.35
C ILE A 45 -12.17 10.70 3.13
N TYR A 46 -11.96 9.46 2.66
CA TYR A 46 -12.64 8.95 1.47
C TYR A 46 -14.11 8.60 1.72
N ALA A 47 -14.51 8.33 2.97
CA ALA A 47 -15.91 8.06 3.33
C ALA A 47 -16.80 9.33 3.30
N HIS A 48 -16.23 10.53 3.45
CA HIS A 48 -17.02 11.77 3.50
C HIS A 48 -16.66 12.75 2.38
N HIS A 49 -17.66 13.13 1.58
CA HIS A 49 -17.45 14.01 0.41
C HIS A 49 -16.87 15.40 0.77
N LYS A 50 -17.27 15.97 1.92
CA LYS A 50 -16.76 17.27 2.39
C LYS A 50 -15.27 17.21 2.75
N THR A 51 -14.85 16.17 3.48
CA THR A 51 -13.44 15.99 3.87
C THR A 51 -12.59 15.63 2.65
N LEU A 52 -13.11 14.83 1.72
CA LEU A 52 -12.43 14.53 0.47
C LEU A 52 -12.22 15.79 -0.38
N SER A 53 -13.23 16.65 -0.48
CA SER A 53 -13.13 17.93 -1.19
C SER A 53 -12.08 18.85 -0.56
N LEU A 54 -12.07 18.93 0.78
CA LEU A 54 -11.08 19.68 1.54
C LEU A 54 -9.66 19.14 1.34
N MET A 55 -9.47 17.82 1.41
CA MET A 55 -8.18 17.20 1.13
C MET A 55 -7.69 17.54 -0.28
N ARG A 56 -8.58 17.46 -1.29
CA ARG A 56 -8.25 17.78 -2.68
C ARG A 56 -7.90 19.26 -2.88
N SER A 57 -8.45 20.19 -2.11
CA SER A 57 -8.07 21.61 -2.21
C SER A 57 -6.62 21.82 -1.76
N PHE A 58 -6.18 21.12 -0.71
CA PHE A 58 -4.79 21.20 -0.23
C PHE A 58 -3.79 20.38 -1.07
N THR A 59 -4.20 19.25 -1.63
CA THR A 59 -3.30 18.36 -2.41
C THR A 59 -3.30 18.67 -3.92
N LYS A 60 -3.76 19.84 -4.34
CA LYS A 60 -3.87 20.23 -5.77
C LYS A 60 -4.62 19.17 -6.61
N LYS A 61 -5.75 18.67 -6.07
CA LYS A 61 -6.60 17.60 -6.62
C LYS A 61 -5.93 16.22 -6.76
N ARG A 62 -4.79 15.96 -6.12
CA ARG A 62 -4.21 14.61 -6.06
C ARG A 62 -4.90 13.78 -4.99
N ASP A 63 -5.19 12.53 -5.33
CA ASP A 63 -5.70 11.53 -4.38
C ASP A 63 -4.55 10.94 -3.56
N ILE A 64 -4.78 10.72 -2.26
CA ILE A 64 -3.85 10.04 -1.36
C ILE A 64 -3.74 8.57 -1.79
N ILE A 65 -4.87 7.88 -1.93
CA ILE A 65 -4.91 6.49 -2.39
C ILE A 65 -5.11 6.48 -3.90
N ARG A 66 -4.16 5.87 -4.64
CA ARG A 66 -4.30 5.62 -6.07
C ARG A 66 -4.88 4.22 -6.29
N PRO A 67 -6.13 4.06 -6.77
CA PRO A 67 -6.84 2.77 -6.82
C PRO A 67 -6.26 1.70 -7.76
N GLY A 68 -5.07 1.90 -8.34
CA GLY A 68 -4.50 1.05 -9.39
C GLY A 68 -3.12 0.44 -9.12
N VAL A 69 -2.50 0.65 -7.96
CA VAL A 69 -1.22 0.01 -7.63
C VAL A 69 -1.50 -0.97 -6.51
N THR A 70 -1.40 -2.27 -6.83
CA THR A 70 -1.59 -3.48 -6.01
C THR A 70 -1.96 -3.24 -4.53
N ARG A 71 -2.99 -3.93 -4.01
CA ARG A 71 -3.62 -3.80 -2.67
C ARG A 71 -2.70 -3.54 -1.44
N PHE A 72 -1.41 -3.83 -1.55
CA PHE A 72 -0.38 -3.62 -0.53
C PHE A 72 0.61 -2.46 -0.83
N ALA A 73 0.89 -2.15 -2.11
CA ALA A 73 1.70 -0.99 -2.51
C ALA A 73 0.98 0.34 -2.22
N SER A 74 -0.35 0.32 -2.14
CA SER A 74 -1.16 1.47 -1.70
C SER A 74 -0.76 1.99 -0.31
N THR A 75 -0.25 1.14 0.60
CA THR A 75 0.19 1.57 1.94
C THR A 75 1.53 2.33 1.95
N PHE A 76 2.34 2.19 0.89
CA PHE A 76 3.68 2.77 0.82
C PHE A 76 3.79 3.89 -0.22
N LEU A 77 2.88 3.97 -1.18
CA LEU A 77 2.79 5.05 -2.16
C LEU A 77 2.05 6.29 -1.64
N THR A 78 1.54 6.24 -0.41
CA THR A 78 0.85 7.33 0.30
C THR A 78 1.77 8.15 1.21
N LEU A 79 3.06 7.82 1.29
CA LEU A 79 4.06 8.55 2.09
C LEU A 79 4.93 9.46 1.22
#